data_AF-A0A7J0AR70-F1
#
_entry.id   AF-A0A7J0AR70-F1
#
_cell.length_a   1.000
_cell.length_b   1.000
_cell.length_c   1.000
_cell.angle_alpha   90.00
_cell.angle_beta   90.00
_cell.angle_gamma   90.00
#
_symmetry.space_group_name_H-M   'P 1'
#
loop_
_entity.id
_entity.type
_entity.pdbx_description
1 polymer ?
#
loop_
_entity_poly.entity_id
_entity_poly.type
_entity_poly.pdbx_seq_one_letter_code
_entity_poly.pdbx_strand_id
1 'polypeptide(L)'
;MNKWQKILLVAFHAVMLVLFLFVVLNSLQLRWRLGYVLFWITALSGCAVYFIRGKKAVYNTISRIYAIGWMLLSVVGLIFTFLTFDAVYCETDKYIMKEPSEIIGFDSAILYEKKGLLEVEKQRYKFVHPKSFTPLDTIGAIVIYGDFDNGETTEDGVAILPLDDSFDKEKAKEYALNHNIEYGE
;
A
#
# COMPACT_ATOMS: atom_id res chain seq x y z
N MET A 1 1.41 25.98 -26.27
CA MET A 1 2.66 25.21 -26.03
C MET A 1 3.58 25.33 -27.23
N ASN A 2 4.84 25.67 -26.99
CA ASN A 2 5.88 25.61 -28.01
C ASN A 2 6.23 24.13 -28.34
N LYS A 3 7.10 23.90 -29.33
CA LYS A 3 7.45 22.53 -29.77
C LYS A 3 8.14 21.73 -28.65
N TRP A 4 9.06 22.36 -27.91
CA TRP A 4 9.82 21.73 -26.83
C TRP A 4 8.95 21.29 -25.65
N GLN A 5 8.02 22.14 -25.21
CA GLN A 5 7.06 21.82 -24.14
C GLN A 5 6.20 20.60 -24.49
N LYS A 6 5.80 20.45 -25.75
CA LYS A 6 5.03 19.27 -26.20
C LYS A 6 5.87 18.00 -26.12
N ILE A 7 7.11 18.07 -26.61
CA ILE A 7 8.04 16.94 -26.58
C ILE A 7 8.33 16.54 -25.14
N LEU A 8 8.64 17.50 -24.26
CA LEU A 8 8.90 17.26 -22.85
C LEU A 8 7.69 16.64 -22.15
N LEU A 9 6.48 17.15 -22.40
CA LEU A 9 5.26 16.59 -21.82
C LEU A 9 5.04 15.13 -22.26
N VAL A 10 5.18 14.83 -23.56
CA VAL A 10 4.99 13.48 -24.08
C VAL A 10 6.06 12.53 -23.54
N ALA A 11 7.33 12.96 -23.49
CA ALA A 11 8.42 12.16 -22.95
C ALA A 11 8.21 11.89 -21.45
N PHE A 12 7.87 12.92 -20.68
CA PHE A 12 7.56 12.79 -19.26
C PHE A 12 6.42 11.82 -19.01
N HIS A 13 5.30 11.99 -19.74
CA HIS A 13 4.16 11.10 -19.61
C HIS A 13 4.50 9.65 -19.97
N ALA A 14 5.27 9.44 -21.04
CA ALA A 14 5.71 8.09 -21.43
C ALA A 14 6.58 7.43 -20.33
N VAL A 15 7.53 8.17 -19.74
CA VAL A 15 8.36 7.65 -18.65
C VAL A 15 7.50 7.30 -17.42
N MET A 16 6.62 8.21 -17.00
CA MET A 16 5.73 7.98 -15.86
C MET A 16 4.79 6.81 -16.10
N LEU A 17 4.25 6.67 -17.30
CA LEU A 17 3.41 5.54 -17.69
C LEU A 17 4.17 4.21 -17.63
N VAL A 18 5.40 4.16 -18.16
CA VAL A 18 6.24 2.95 -18.09
C VAL A 18 6.54 2.58 -16.64
N LEU A 19 6.90 3.55 -15.81
CA LEU A 19 7.14 3.32 -14.37
C LEU A 19 5.87 2.83 -13.65
N PHE A 20 4.72 3.47 -13.93
CA PHE A 20 3.44 3.09 -13.35
C PHE A 20 3.05 1.67 -13.74
N LEU A 21 3.15 1.32 -15.04
CA LEU A 21 2.89 -0.04 -15.52
C LEU A 21 3.86 -1.05 -14.89
N PHE A 22 5.15 -0.71 -14.75
CA PHE A 22 6.12 -1.58 -14.10
C PHE A 22 5.72 -1.89 -12.65
N VAL A 23 5.33 -0.88 -11.88
CA VAL A 23 4.89 -1.03 -10.49
C VAL A 23 3.64 -1.92 -10.40
N VAL A 24 2.62 -1.64 -11.23
CA VAL A 24 1.36 -2.38 -11.23
C VAL A 24 1.53 -3.83 -11.69
N LEU A 25 2.26 -4.06 -12.78
CA LEU A 25 2.45 -5.41 -13.35
C LEU A 25 3.27 -6.34 -12.46
N ASN A 26 4.14 -5.78 -11.61
CA ASN A 26 4.92 -6.54 -10.65
C ASN A 26 4.31 -6.52 -9.24
N SER A 27 3.09 -5.99 -9.08
CA SER A 27 2.40 -5.86 -7.79
C SER A 27 3.26 -5.23 -6.69
N LEU A 28 4.05 -4.21 -7.05
CA LEU A 28 4.97 -3.55 -6.12
C LEU A 28 4.23 -2.51 -5.27
N GLN A 29 4.35 -2.62 -3.95
CA GLN A 29 3.84 -1.62 -3.02
C GLN A 29 4.96 -0.62 -2.68
N LEU A 30 4.75 0.64 -3.08
CA LEU A 30 5.70 1.72 -2.81
C LEU A 30 5.37 2.39 -1.47
N ARG A 31 6.42 2.64 -0.69
CA ARG A 31 6.36 3.37 0.59
C ARG A 31 5.83 4.79 0.43
N TRP A 32 5.40 5.37 1.54
CA TRP A 32 4.97 6.77 1.64
C TRP A 32 3.88 7.15 0.64
N ARG A 33 3.04 6.16 0.27
CA ARG A 33 1.94 6.36 -0.69
C ARG A 33 2.45 6.79 -2.07
N LEU A 34 3.71 6.51 -2.40
CA LEU A 34 4.33 6.87 -3.67
C LEU A 34 3.64 6.22 -4.87
N GLY A 35 2.96 5.08 -4.68
CA GLY A 35 2.13 4.47 -5.71
C GLY A 35 1.00 5.39 -6.19
N TYR A 36 0.30 6.04 -5.26
CA TYR A 36 -0.74 7.03 -5.59
C TYR A 36 -0.15 8.27 -6.23
N VAL A 37 0.98 8.76 -5.73
CA VAL A 37 1.68 9.91 -6.32
C VAL A 37 2.06 9.61 -7.77
N LEU A 38 2.63 8.45 -8.04
CA LEU A 38 3.00 8.01 -9.38
C LEU A 38 1.78 7.89 -10.30
N PHE A 39 0.68 7.30 -9.80
CA PHE A 39 -0.59 7.25 -10.53
C PHE A 39 -1.06 8.66 -10.91
N TRP A 40 -1.15 9.58 -9.95
CA TRP A 40 -1.66 10.93 -10.17
C TRP A 40 -0.80 11.76 -11.11
N ILE A 41 0.54 11.66 -11.00
CA ILE A 41 1.46 12.32 -11.93
C ILE A 41 1.26 11.77 -13.36
N THR A 42 1.12 10.45 -13.50
CA THR A 42 0.86 9.80 -14.79
C THR A 42 -0.49 10.26 -15.37
N ALA A 43 -1.54 10.27 -14.55
CA ALA A 43 -2.89 10.63 -14.97
C ALA A 43 -2.98 12.11 -15.37
N LEU A 44 -2.46 13.03 -14.56
CA LEU A 44 -2.47 14.46 -14.85
C LEU A 44 -1.65 14.81 -16.09
N SER A 45 -0.48 14.16 -16.27
CA SER A 45 0.32 14.34 -17.48
C SER A 45 -0.40 13.80 -18.73
N GLY A 46 -1.14 12.70 -18.61
CA GLY A 46 -2.01 12.16 -19.66
C GLY A 46 -3.16 13.09 -20.01
N CYS A 47 -3.81 13.69 -19.01
CA CYS A 47 -4.83 14.72 -19.21
C CYS A 47 -4.27 15.96 -19.92
N ALA A 48 -3.05 16.39 -19.56
CA ALA A 48 -2.41 17.55 -20.16
C ALA A 48 -2.13 17.40 -21.66
N VAL A 49 -2.06 16.16 -22.18
CA VAL A 49 -1.95 15.86 -23.62
C VAL A 49 -3.14 16.45 -24.41
N TYR A 50 -4.28 16.71 -23.77
CA TYR A 50 -5.42 17.39 -24.39
C TYR A 50 -5.06 18.74 -25.02
N PHE A 51 -4.14 19.47 -24.40
CA PHE A 51 -3.75 20.83 -24.81
C PHE A 51 -2.72 20.85 -25.95
N ILE A 52 -2.23 19.68 -26.38
CA ILE A 52 -1.31 19.58 -27.52
C ILE A 52 -2.08 19.89 -28.81
N ARG A 53 -1.71 21.00 -29.46
CA ARG A 53 -2.20 21.37 -30.79
C ARG A 53 -1.10 21.24 -31.85
N GLY A 54 -1.38 20.51 -32.92
CA GLY A 54 -0.57 20.35 -34.11
C GLY A 54 -1.27 20.89 -35.35
N LYS A 55 -0.51 20.95 -36.46
CA LYS A 55 -1.02 21.43 -37.76
C LYS A 55 -2.02 20.46 -38.41
N LYS A 56 -1.90 19.16 -38.15
CA LYS A 56 -2.80 18.14 -38.72
C LYS A 56 -3.96 17.86 -37.76
N ALA A 57 -5.18 17.93 -38.27
CA ALA A 57 -6.39 17.67 -37.50
C ALA A 57 -6.40 16.27 -36.87
N VAL A 58 -5.94 15.25 -37.59
CA VAL A 58 -5.89 13.86 -37.12
C VAL A 58 -5.11 13.71 -35.80
N TYR A 59 -3.91 14.30 -35.70
CA TYR A 59 -3.12 14.23 -34.46
C TYR A 59 -3.81 14.94 -33.30
N ASN A 60 -4.51 16.05 -33.56
CA ASN A 60 -5.28 16.75 -32.53
C ASN A 60 -6.44 15.89 -32.02
N THR A 61 -7.14 15.19 -32.92
CA THR A 61 -8.22 14.29 -32.56
C THR A 61 -7.72 13.12 -31.70
N ILE A 62 -6.64 12.45 -32.12
CA ILE A 62 -6.04 11.34 -31.35
C ILE A 62 -5.61 11.81 -29.95
N SER A 63 -4.91 12.94 -29.88
CA SER A 63 -4.44 13.54 -28.61
C SER A 63 -5.59 13.82 -27.64
N ARG A 64 -6.73 14.30 -28.16
CA ARG A 64 -7.92 14.59 -27.36
C ARG A 64 -8.60 13.32 -26.86
N ILE A 65 -8.80 12.32 -27.74
CA ILE A 65 -9.40 11.04 -27.35
C ILE A 65 -8.56 10.37 -26.25
N TYR A 66 -7.24 10.36 -26.43
CA TYR A 66 -6.31 9.82 -25.44
C TYR A 66 -6.43 10.51 -24.09
N ALA A 67 -6.43 11.85 -24.09
CA ALA A 67 -6.53 12.62 -22.86
C ALA A 67 -7.91 12.47 -22.18
N ILE A 68 -9.00 12.33 -22.93
CA ILE A 68 -10.34 12.04 -22.38
C ILE A 68 -10.32 10.69 -21.65
N GLY A 69 -9.64 9.68 -22.20
CA GLY A 69 -9.44 8.40 -21.51
C GLY A 69 -8.77 8.56 -20.14
N TRP A 70 -7.73 9.39 -20.07
CA TRP A 70 -7.06 9.71 -18.80
C TRP A 70 -7.94 10.52 -17.84
N MET A 71 -8.80 11.41 -18.33
CA MET A 71 -9.75 12.14 -17.48
C MET A 71 -10.74 11.17 -16.83
N LEU A 72 -11.30 10.24 -17.59
CA LEU A 72 -12.19 9.20 -17.06
C LEU A 72 -11.47 8.32 -16.05
N LEU A 73 -10.24 7.88 -16.37
CA LEU A 73 -9.42 7.08 -15.45
C LEU A 73 -9.08 7.85 -14.17
N SER A 74 -8.90 9.18 -14.25
CA SER A 74 -8.65 10.02 -13.07
C SER A 74 -9.86 10.06 -12.12
N VAL A 75 -11.08 10.11 -12.66
CA VAL A 75 -12.32 10.06 -11.84
C VAL A 75 -12.40 8.72 -11.11
N VAL A 76 -12.17 7.61 -11.82
CA VAL A 76 -12.15 6.27 -11.22
C VAL A 76 -11.03 6.16 -10.18
N GLY A 77 -9.83 6.64 -10.51
CA GLY A 77 -8.67 6.64 -9.63
C GLY A 77 -8.88 7.47 -8.35
N LEU A 78 -9.67 8.54 -8.40
CA LEU A 78 -10.06 9.32 -7.22
C LEU A 78 -10.84 8.45 -6.24
N ILE A 79 -11.88 7.78 -6.72
CA ILE A 79 -12.70 6.87 -5.92
C ILE A 79 -11.84 5.76 -5.31
N PHE A 80 -11.00 5.11 -6.14
CA PHE A 80 -10.09 4.06 -5.67
C PHE A 80 -9.08 4.56 -4.65
N THR A 81 -8.54 5.78 -4.81
CA THR A 81 -7.57 6.34 -3.85
C THR A 81 -8.23 6.53 -2.48
N PHE A 82 -9.48 6.97 -2.44
CA PHE A 82 -10.22 7.10 -1.17
C PHE A 82 -10.55 5.75 -0.55
N LEU A 83 -11.01 4.79 -1.35
CA LEU A 83 -11.41 3.47 -0.86
C LEU A 83 -10.22 2.62 -0.40
N THR A 84 -9.09 2.73 -1.09
CA THR A 84 -7.90 1.93 -0.81
C THR A 84 -6.87 2.67 0.02
N PHE A 85 -7.22 3.83 0.58
CA PHE A 85 -6.27 4.62 1.34
C PHE A 85 -5.72 3.82 2.52
N ASP A 86 -4.46 3.46 2.39
CA ASP A 86 -3.78 2.53 3.29
C ASP A 86 -3.52 3.17 4.67
N ALA A 87 -4.45 3.03 5.61
CA ALA A 87 -4.33 3.62 6.94
C ALA A 87 -3.26 2.87 7.75
N VAL A 88 -2.39 3.61 8.43
CA VAL A 88 -1.29 3.02 9.20
C VAL A 88 -1.72 2.95 10.65
N TYR A 89 -1.73 1.74 11.23
CA TYR A 89 -1.99 1.55 12.65
C TYR A 89 -0.79 2.00 13.48
N CYS A 90 0.36 1.38 13.22
CA CYS A 90 1.60 1.65 13.92
C CYS A 90 2.80 1.22 13.07
N GLU A 91 3.97 1.76 13.40
CA GLU A 91 5.19 1.46 12.68
C GLU A 91 6.40 1.33 13.60
N THR A 92 7.39 0.56 13.15
CA THR A 92 8.74 0.47 13.72
C THR A 92 9.75 0.82 12.65
N ASP A 93 11.05 0.79 12.96
CA ASP A 93 12.09 1.08 11.96
C ASP A 93 12.07 0.10 10.78
N LYS A 94 11.82 -1.19 11.06
CA LYS A 94 11.87 -2.28 10.08
C LYS A 94 10.50 -2.65 9.50
N TYR A 95 9.42 -2.47 10.26
CA TYR A 95 8.10 -2.93 9.88
C TYR A 95 7.04 -1.83 9.94
N ILE A 96 5.97 -2.00 9.19
CA ILE A 96 4.78 -1.15 9.24
C ILE A 96 3.53 -2.01 9.26
N MET A 97 2.60 -1.69 10.16
CA MET A 97 1.33 -2.39 10.28
C MET A 97 0.20 -1.47 9.84
N LYS A 98 -0.64 -2.00 8.95
CA LYS A 98 -1.63 -1.23 8.21
C LYS A 98 -3.00 -1.88 8.26
N GLU A 99 -4.00 -1.03 8.13
CA GLU A 99 -5.38 -1.44 7.96
C GLU A 99 -5.57 -2.00 6.55
N PRO A 100 -6.10 -3.22 6.41
CA PRO A 100 -6.43 -3.76 5.10
C PRO A 100 -7.48 -2.88 4.43
N SER A 101 -7.27 -2.56 3.16
CA SER A 101 -8.27 -1.87 2.33
C SER A 101 -9.43 -2.77 1.88
N GLU A 102 -9.58 -3.96 2.49
CA GLU A 102 -10.54 -4.95 2.05
C GLU A 102 -11.95 -4.58 2.48
N ILE A 103 -12.85 -4.40 1.50
CA ILE A 103 -14.28 -4.22 1.71
C ILE A 103 -14.93 -5.54 2.19
N ILE A 104 -14.28 -6.69 1.94
CA ILE A 104 -14.77 -8.03 2.27
C ILE A 104 -13.57 -8.89 2.73
N GLY A 105 -13.39 -9.00 4.05
CA GLY A 105 -12.35 -9.81 4.69
C GLY A 105 -12.44 -9.71 6.21
N PHE A 106 -12.03 -10.78 6.93
CA PHE A 106 -11.85 -10.76 8.40
C PHE A 106 -10.42 -10.37 8.81
N ASP A 107 -9.56 -10.11 7.81
CA ASP A 107 -8.23 -9.57 8.05
C ASP A 107 -8.41 -8.14 8.55
N SER A 108 -7.77 -7.84 9.67
CA SER A 108 -7.92 -6.57 10.37
C SER A 108 -6.60 -5.82 10.46
N ALA A 109 -5.46 -6.48 10.25
CA ALA A 109 -4.15 -5.85 10.15
C ALA A 109 -3.21 -6.60 9.19
N ILE A 110 -2.48 -5.86 8.34
CA ILE A 110 -1.46 -6.41 7.46
C ILE A 110 -0.09 -5.87 7.88
N LEU A 111 0.89 -6.76 8.02
CA LEU A 111 2.27 -6.45 8.31
C LEU A 111 3.10 -6.39 7.03
N TYR A 112 3.85 -5.30 6.87
CA TYR A 112 4.80 -5.12 5.79
C TYR A 112 6.22 -4.90 6.32
N GLU A 113 7.21 -5.48 5.64
CA GLU A 113 8.63 -5.18 5.83
C GLU A 113 9.06 -4.00 4.97
N LYS A 114 9.73 -3.02 5.57
CA LYS A 114 10.26 -1.83 4.89
C LYS A 114 11.57 -2.19 4.17
N LYS A 115 11.55 -2.27 2.84
CA LYS A 115 12.75 -2.52 2.00
C LYS A 115 13.06 -1.34 1.09
N GLY A 116 13.80 -0.37 1.61
CA GLY A 116 14.14 0.84 0.85
C GLY A 116 12.89 1.62 0.50
N LEU A 117 12.53 1.67 -0.80
CA LEU A 117 11.31 2.30 -1.32
C LEU A 117 10.09 1.36 -1.35
N LEU A 118 10.28 0.07 -1.08
CA LEU A 118 9.24 -0.94 -1.15
C LEU A 118 8.72 -1.33 0.23
N GLU A 119 7.45 -1.72 0.26
CA GLU A 119 6.81 -2.45 1.34
C GLU A 119 6.51 -3.86 0.83
N VAL A 120 6.98 -4.87 1.54
CA VAL A 120 6.76 -6.27 1.18
C VAL A 120 5.85 -6.89 2.23
N GLU A 121 4.69 -7.37 1.80
CA GLU A 121 3.74 -8.06 2.70
C GLU A 121 4.43 -9.27 3.33
N LYS A 122 4.31 -9.36 4.66
CA LYS A 122 4.88 -10.45 5.46
C LYS A 122 3.80 -11.38 5.97
N GLN A 123 2.80 -10.80 6.62
CA GLN A 123 1.77 -11.57 7.31
C GLN A 123 0.50 -10.76 7.44
N ARG A 124 -0.64 -11.46 7.49
CA ARG A 124 -1.96 -10.89 7.74
C ARG A 124 -2.49 -11.42 9.07
N TYR A 125 -3.03 -10.53 9.89
CA TYR A 125 -3.63 -10.83 11.17
C TYR A 125 -5.13 -10.53 11.12
N LYS A 126 -5.89 -11.42 11.75
CA LYS A 126 -7.35 -11.34 11.83
C LYS A 126 -7.76 -10.93 13.23
N PHE A 127 -8.87 -10.21 13.32
CA PHE A 127 -9.50 -9.83 14.60
C PHE A 127 -8.60 -9.09 15.59
N VAL A 128 -7.67 -8.30 15.08
CA VAL A 128 -6.76 -7.44 15.84
C VAL A 128 -6.70 -6.03 15.24
N HIS A 129 -6.83 -5.01 16.10
CA HIS A 129 -6.60 -3.60 15.80
C HIS A 129 -5.38 -3.13 16.61
N PRO A 130 -4.18 -3.19 16.00
CA PRO A 130 -2.92 -2.90 16.68
C PRO A 130 -2.81 -1.43 17.10
N LYS A 131 -2.43 -1.19 18.35
CA LYS A 131 -1.99 0.13 18.84
C LYS A 131 -0.47 0.25 18.77
N SER A 132 0.25 -0.85 19.05
CA SER A 132 1.70 -0.94 18.89
C SER A 132 2.12 -2.41 18.72
N PHE A 133 3.37 -2.64 18.30
CA PHE A 133 3.93 -3.98 18.24
C PHE A 133 5.44 -3.99 18.53
N THR A 134 5.95 -5.15 18.93
CA THR A 134 7.38 -5.41 19.11
C THR A 134 7.76 -6.65 18.30
N PRO A 135 8.62 -6.52 17.27
CA PRO A 135 9.08 -7.67 16.51
C PRO A 135 10.14 -8.46 17.30
N LEU A 136 10.01 -9.78 17.32
CA LEU A 136 10.96 -10.73 17.88
C LEU A 136 11.58 -11.56 16.74
N ASP A 137 12.35 -10.86 15.90
CA ASP A 137 12.96 -11.41 14.67
C ASP A 137 13.74 -12.72 14.90
N THR A 138 14.37 -12.89 16.07
CA THR A 138 15.19 -14.07 16.40
C THR A 138 14.41 -15.35 16.56
N ILE A 139 13.10 -15.25 16.79
CA ILE A 139 12.20 -16.40 17.02
C ILE A 139 11.01 -16.38 16.04
N GLY A 140 11.07 -15.55 15.00
CA GLY A 140 10.01 -15.42 14.00
C GLY A 140 8.66 -15.00 14.58
N ALA A 141 8.64 -14.23 15.68
CA ALA A 141 7.42 -13.83 16.38
C ALA A 141 7.24 -12.31 16.41
N ILE A 142 6.02 -11.87 16.67
CA ILE A 142 5.65 -10.47 16.91
C ILE A 142 4.75 -10.40 18.13
N VAL A 143 4.99 -9.43 19.00
CA VAL A 143 4.09 -9.09 20.09
C VAL A 143 3.22 -7.93 19.63
N ILE A 144 1.91 -8.11 19.60
CA ILE A 144 0.96 -7.07 19.21
C ILE A 144 0.20 -6.63 20.46
N TYR A 145 0.18 -5.32 20.71
CA TYR A 145 -0.62 -4.68 21.75
C TYR A 145 -1.75 -3.91 21.08
N GLY A 146 -2.98 -4.16 21.48
CA GLY A 146 -4.13 -3.51 20.86
C GLY A 146 -5.43 -4.18 21.22
N ASP A 147 -6.44 -3.87 20.41
CA ASP A 147 -7.79 -4.34 20.63
C ASP A 147 -8.02 -5.64 19.83
N PHE A 148 -8.44 -6.71 20.50
CA PHE A 148 -8.72 -8.01 19.90
C PHE A 148 -10.23 -8.25 19.87
N ASP A 149 -10.75 -8.64 18.70
CA ASP A 149 -12.16 -8.98 18.51
C ASP A 149 -12.35 -10.49 18.69
N ASN A 150 -13.20 -10.89 19.64
CA ASN A 150 -13.54 -12.29 19.87
C ASN A 150 -14.88 -12.70 19.26
N GLY A 151 -15.49 -11.83 18.44
CA GLY A 151 -16.78 -12.04 17.78
C GLY A 151 -17.99 -11.53 18.58
N GLU A 152 -17.81 -11.22 19.87
CA GLU A 152 -18.86 -10.67 20.74
C GLU A 152 -18.46 -9.31 21.33
N THR A 153 -17.17 -9.14 21.62
CA THR A 153 -16.61 -7.99 22.31
C THR A 153 -15.22 -7.68 21.78
N THR A 154 -14.81 -6.43 21.93
CA THR A 154 -13.46 -5.97 21.65
C THR A 154 -12.74 -5.75 22.98
N GLU A 155 -11.66 -6.49 23.22
CA GLU A 155 -10.88 -6.43 24.46
C GLU A 155 -9.47 -5.92 24.19
N ASP A 156 -9.02 -4.96 25.01
CA ASP A 156 -7.62 -4.50 24.98
C ASP A 156 -6.72 -5.59 25.57
N GLY A 157 -5.68 -5.96 24.83
CA GLY A 157 -4.85 -7.09 25.20
C GLY A 157 -3.49 -7.09 24.52
N VAL A 158 -2.79 -8.20 24.72
CA VAL A 158 -1.49 -8.47 24.12
C VAL A 158 -1.45 -9.91 23.62
N ALA A 159 -0.99 -10.11 22.40
CA ALA A 159 -0.83 -11.43 21.82
C ALA A 159 0.55 -11.60 21.17
N ILE A 160 1.09 -12.81 21.26
CA ILE A 160 2.28 -13.22 20.50
C ILE A 160 1.82 -14.00 19.29
N LEU A 161 2.10 -13.48 18.11
CA LEU A 161 1.70 -14.06 16.84
C LEU A 161 2.93 -14.36 15.96
N PRO A 162 2.79 -15.26 14.97
CA PRO A 162 3.85 -15.49 13.99
C PRO A 162 4.17 -14.22 13.19
N LEU A 163 5.46 -13.92 13.04
CA LEU A 163 5.98 -12.87 12.16
C LEU A 163 6.18 -13.40 10.73
N ASP A 164 6.70 -14.63 10.63
CA ASP A 164 6.96 -15.36 9.40
C ASP A 164 7.10 -16.88 9.67
N ASP A 165 7.49 -17.64 8.63
CA ASP A 165 7.63 -19.10 8.68
C ASP A 165 8.72 -19.60 9.65
N SER A 166 9.56 -18.71 10.20
CA SER A 166 10.60 -19.07 11.18
C SER A 166 10.10 -19.13 12.62
N PHE A 167 8.79 -19.00 12.83
CA PHE A 167 8.15 -18.96 14.15
C PHE A 167 8.49 -20.17 15.03
N ASP A 168 9.15 -19.91 16.16
CA ASP A 168 9.51 -20.91 17.17
C ASP A 168 8.50 -20.87 18.32
N LYS A 169 7.51 -21.78 18.28
CA LYS A 169 6.41 -21.85 19.26
C LYS A 169 6.92 -22.02 20.71
N GLU A 170 7.99 -22.79 20.92
CA GLU A 170 8.48 -23.06 22.27
C GLU A 170 9.17 -21.84 22.87
N LYS A 171 9.99 -21.14 22.08
CA LYS A 171 10.58 -19.87 22.54
C LYS A 171 9.56 -18.75 22.68
N ALA A 172 8.51 -18.75 21.86
CA ALA A 172 7.40 -17.80 21.99
C ALA A 172 6.65 -17.99 23.32
N LYS A 173 6.37 -19.25 23.72
CA LYS A 173 5.79 -19.56 25.04
C LYS A 173 6.70 -19.16 26.19
N GLU A 174 8.01 -19.44 26.09
CA GLU A 174 8.99 -19.03 27.10
C GLU A 174 9.02 -17.51 27.26
N TYR A 175 9.01 -16.78 26.14
CA TYR A 175 8.93 -15.32 26.15
C TYR A 175 7.63 -14.83 26.81
N ALA A 176 6.50 -15.44 26.48
CA ALA A 176 5.20 -15.07 27.06
C ALA A 176 5.20 -15.24 28.59
N LEU A 177 5.70 -16.39 29.07
CA LEU A 177 5.81 -16.68 30.50
C LEU A 177 6.71 -15.68 31.23
N ASN A 178 7.85 -15.33 30.63
CA ASN A 178 8.78 -14.36 31.22
C ASN A 178 8.23 -12.93 31.27
N HIS A 179 7.25 -12.60 30.44
CA HIS A 179 6.66 -11.26 30.33
C HIS A 179 5.22 -11.18 30.84
N ASN A 180 4.70 -12.23 31.49
CA ASN A 180 3.31 -12.34 31.96
C ASN A 180 2.27 -12.06 30.86
N ILE A 181 2.54 -12.51 29.63
CA ILE A 181 1.62 -12.41 28.50
C ILE A 181 0.81 -13.71 28.44
N GLU A 182 -0.51 -13.61 28.36
CA GLU A 182 -1.39 -14.76 28.18
C GLU A 182 -1.17 -15.33 26.76
N TYR A 183 -0.64 -16.55 26.69
CA TYR A 183 -0.41 -17.25 25.43
C TYR A 183 -1.63 -18.11 25.14
N GLY A 184 -2.45 -17.72 24.16
CA GLY A 184 -3.59 -18.53 23.72
C GLY A 184 -3.15 -19.94 23.31
N GLU A 185 -3.90 -20.96 23.74
CA GLU A 185 -3.58 -22.38 23.49
C GLU A 185 -3.47 -22.75 21.99
#